data_AF-A0A8I6REC8-F1
#
_entry.id   AF-A0A8I6REC8-F1
#
_cell.length_a   1.000
_cell.length_b   1.000
_cell.length_c   1.000
_cell.angle_alpha   90.00
_cell.angle_beta   90.00
_cell.angle_gamma   90.00
#
_symmetry.space_group_name_H-M   'P 1'
#
loop_
_entity.id
_entity.type
_entity.pdbx_description
1 polymer ?
#
loop_
_entity_poly.entity_id
_entity_poly.type
_entity_poly.pdbx_seq_one_letter_code
_entity_poly.pdbx_strand_id
1 'polypeptide(L)'
;MLSFLRSLELDRSQLYGKFITVHEEHGGDASFALSSFITEFLGDRDASVLVVALHHNFEHYFHTCLRLGMNLNNHKDRIEFVEPDAVKLCQLETFNEADDFKNLLNVLKNNINRLERQKGKVCLVVDCLTDLLVLSDDAKTVKIFIHYLYTLLKDNLCIIVLNQYAQGDQAEISVKTHLEMSSHLNLYVSPLKTGFSKKVSGSMRLEARGDSNQLNTKFYHYRLTDKQIKIFSPGNIS
;
A
#
# COMPACT_ATOMS: atom_id res chain seq x y z
N MET A 1 -6.93 -14.93 17.07
CA MET A 1 -7.39 -14.38 15.78
C MET A 1 -6.20 -14.40 14.84
N LEU A 2 -6.35 -14.94 13.62
CA LEU A 2 -5.24 -14.92 12.65
C LEU A 2 -5.03 -13.48 12.19
N SER A 3 -3.78 -13.08 12.09
CA SER A 3 -3.42 -11.77 11.58
C SER A 3 -3.66 -11.71 10.07
N PHE A 4 -3.81 -10.50 9.51
CA PHE A 4 -4.15 -10.31 8.09
C PHE A 4 -3.20 -11.06 7.15
N LEU A 5 -1.89 -11.00 7.41
CA LEU A 5 -0.89 -11.73 6.62
C LEU A 5 -1.07 -13.24 6.69
N ARG A 6 -1.31 -13.77 7.89
CA ARG A 6 -1.52 -15.22 8.07
C ARG A 6 -2.78 -15.71 7.36
N SER A 7 -3.83 -14.89 7.31
CA SER A 7 -5.04 -15.18 6.55
C SER A 7 -4.81 -15.21 5.03
N LEU A 8 -3.77 -14.52 4.55
CA LEU A 8 -3.29 -14.58 3.16
C LEU A 8 -2.19 -15.62 2.96
N GLU A 9 -1.87 -16.41 3.99
CA GLU A 9 -0.77 -17.38 4.01
C GLU A 9 0.60 -16.74 3.72
N LEU A 10 0.78 -15.51 4.18
CA LEU A 10 2.03 -14.75 4.12
C LEU A 10 2.68 -14.66 5.50
N ASP A 11 4.01 -14.65 5.53
CA ASP A 11 4.78 -14.29 6.70
C ASP A 11 5.47 -12.94 6.50
N ARG A 12 5.44 -12.10 7.52
CA ARG A 12 6.08 -10.77 7.54
C ARG A 12 7.56 -10.85 7.22
N SER A 13 8.24 -11.88 7.73
CA SER A 13 9.68 -12.09 7.50
C SER A 13 10.02 -12.19 6.00
N GLN A 14 9.08 -12.67 5.19
CA GLN A 14 9.23 -12.88 3.75
C GLN A 14 8.93 -11.62 2.92
N LEU A 15 8.43 -10.56 3.55
CA LEU A 15 8.05 -9.31 2.88
C LEU A 15 9.21 -8.32 2.76
N TYR A 16 10.24 -8.44 3.59
CA TYR A 16 11.44 -7.61 3.44
C TYR A 16 12.17 -7.96 2.14
N GLY A 17 12.72 -6.96 1.46
CA GLY A 17 13.25 -7.11 0.10
C GLY A 17 12.17 -7.31 -0.96
N LYS A 18 10.89 -7.05 -0.66
CA LYS A 18 9.79 -7.15 -1.62
C LYS A 18 9.15 -5.79 -1.91
N PHE A 19 8.81 -5.64 -3.19
CA PHE A 19 7.92 -4.61 -3.72
C PHE A 19 6.53 -5.23 -3.88
N ILE A 20 5.58 -4.74 -3.10
CA ILE A 20 4.21 -5.24 -2.99
C ILE A 20 3.27 -4.16 -3.49
N THR A 21 2.28 -4.53 -4.28
CA THR A 21 1.25 -3.60 -4.74
C THR A 21 -0.14 -4.02 -4.29
N VAL A 22 -0.94 -3.03 -3.93
CA VAL A 22 -2.35 -3.15 -3.60
C VAL A 22 -3.15 -2.39 -4.65
N HIS A 23 -3.90 -3.11 -5.47
CA HIS A 23 -4.71 -2.55 -6.54
C HIS A 23 -6.16 -2.45 -6.07
N GLU A 24 -6.63 -1.23 -5.86
CA GLU A 24 -8.01 -0.94 -5.52
C GLU A 24 -8.81 -0.66 -6.79
N GLU A 25 -9.77 -1.54 -7.10
CA GLU A 25 -10.73 -1.30 -8.17
C GLU A 25 -11.71 -0.21 -7.74
N HIS A 26 -12.04 0.70 -8.66
CA HIS A 26 -13.00 1.78 -8.41
C HIS A 26 -14.30 1.27 -7.77
N GLY A 27 -14.71 1.91 -6.68
CA GLY A 27 -15.86 1.50 -5.85
C GLY A 27 -15.53 0.47 -4.75
N GLY A 28 -14.27 0.04 -4.66
CA GLY A 28 -13.72 -0.71 -3.52
C GLY A 28 -13.18 0.21 -2.41
N ASP A 29 -12.62 -0.42 -1.37
CA ASP A 29 -11.83 0.23 -0.31
C ASP A 29 -10.75 -0.76 0.12
N ALA A 30 -9.49 -0.41 -0.12
CA ALA A 30 -8.29 -1.18 0.19
C ALA A 30 -7.44 -0.53 1.30
N SER A 31 -7.89 0.59 1.89
CA SER A 31 -7.21 1.26 3.01
C SER A 31 -7.03 0.33 4.22
N PHE A 32 -7.95 -0.62 4.41
CA PHE A 32 -7.85 -1.65 5.44
C PHE A 32 -6.65 -2.57 5.24
N ALA A 33 -6.24 -2.83 3.99
CA ALA A 33 -5.08 -3.65 3.69
C ALA A 33 -3.80 -2.93 4.11
N LEU A 34 -3.66 -1.63 3.77
CA LEU A 34 -2.55 -0.81 4.24
C LEU A 34 -2.50 -0.72 5.77
N SER A 35 -3.65 -0.45 6.41
CA SER A 35 -3.77 -0.42 7.87
C SER A 35 -3.35 -1.75 8.52
N SER A 36 -3.65 -2.87 7.86
CA SER A 36 -3.22 -4.19 8.28
C SER A 36 -1.71 -4.39 8.13
N PHE A 37 -1.12 -4.00 7.01
CA PHE A 37 0.33 -4.04 6.84
C PHE A 37 1.04 -3.16 7.88
N ILE A 38 0.59 -1.92 8.09
CA ILE A 38 1.14 -1.01 9.12
C ILE A 38 1.11 -1.70 10.49
N THR A 39 -0.04 -2.28 10.85
CA THR A 39 -0.23 -3.00 12.11
C THR A 39 0.73 -4.18 12.26
N GLU A 40 0.94 -4.92 11.18
CA GLU A 40 1.87 -6.04 11.16
C GLU A 40 3.30 -5.54 11.35
N PHE A 41 3.79 -4.61 10.53
CA PHE A 41 5.18 -4.14 10.64
C PHE A 41 5.48 -3.50 12.00
N LEU A 42 4.60 -2.70 12.58
CA LEU A 42 4.80 -2.14 13.92
C LEU A 42 4.80 -3.18 15.05
N GLY A 43 4.23 -4.35 14.81
CA GLY A 43 4.33 -5.50 15.69
C GLY A 43 5.74 -6.12 15.75
N ASP A 44 6.61 -5.85 14.78
CA ASP A 44 8.04 -6.19 14.83
C ASP A 44 8.78 -5.07 15.58
N ARG A 45 9.50 -5.40 16.65
CA ARG A 45 10.19 -4.41 17.48
C ARG A 45 11.36 -3.75 16.75
N ASP A 46 11.90 -4.45 15.75
CA ASP A 46 13.04 -4.03 14.94
C ASP A 46 12.59 -3.43 13.59
N ALA A 47 11.33 -3.05 13.47
CA ALA A 47 10.80 -2.41 12.27
C ALA A 47 10.25 -1.00 12.57
N SER A 48 10.46 -0.12 11.60
CA SER A 48 9.76 1.17 11.48
C SER A 48 8.89 1.20 10.23
N VAL A 49 7.89 2.08 10.23
CA VAL A 49 6.98 2.31 9.11
C VAL A 49 7.07 3.77 8.67
N LEU A 50 7.28 3.99 7.38
CA LEU A 50 7.21 5.31 6.76
C LEU A 50 5.99 5.32 5.84
N VAL A 51 5.03 6.21 6.09
CA VAL A 51 3.82 6.34 5.28
C VAL A 51 3.93 7.60 4.43
N VAL A 52 3.71 7.46 3.13
CA VAL A 52 3.49 8.58 2.20
C VAL A 52 1.98 8.69 2.02
N ALA A 53 1.39 9.68 2.66
CA ALA A 53 -0.05 9.89 2.75
C ALA A 53 -0.51 10.83 1.63
N LEU A 54 -0.82 10.28 0.44
CA LEU A 54 -1.34 11.06 -0.68
C LEU A 54 -2.88 11.19 -0.63
N HIS A 55 -3.57 10.16 -0.16
CA HIS A 55 -5.03 10.09 -0.14
C HIS A 55 -5.63 10.28 1.26
N HIS A 56 -5.14 9.51 2.22
CA HIS A 56 -5.61 9.56 3.61
C HIS A 56 -4.55 10.13 4.54
N ASN A 57 -4.99 10.94 5.51
CA ASN A 57 -4.14 11.56 6.52
C ASN A 57 -3.81 10.64 7.70
N PHE A 58 -2.97 11.13 8.61
CA PHE A 58 -2.67 10.43 9.86
C PHE A 58 -3.92 10.01 10.65
N GLU A 59 -4.95 10.86 10.80
CA GLU A 59 -6.14 10.53 11.59
C GLU A 59 -6.90 9.32 11.04
N HIS A 60 -6.99 9.19 9.72
CA HIS A 60 -7.58 8.02 9.08
C HIS A 60 -6.86 6.74 9.54
N TYR A 61 -5.54 6.68 9.37
CA TYR A 61 -4.74 5.52 9.74
C TYR A 61 -4.72 5.27 11.25
N PHE A 62 -4.75 6.32 12.05
CA PHE A 62 -4.89 6.20 13.50
C PHE A 62 -6.17 5.46 13.86
N HIS A 63 -7.30 5.86 13.30
CA HIS A 63 -8.59 5.22 13.59
C HIS A 63 -8.70 3.80 13.04
N THR A 64 -8.22 3.54 11.81
CA THR A 64 -8.26 2.19 11.22
C THR A 64 -7.33 1.22 11.95
N CYS A 65 -6.09 1.61 12.26
CA CYS A 65 -5.17 0.79 13.05
C CYS A 65 -5.69 0.56 14.48
N LEU A 66 -6.32 1.56 15.10
CA LEU A 66 -6.90 1.40 16.43
C LEU A 66 -8.02 0.35 16.44
N ARG A 67 -8.84 0.29 15.39
CA ARG A 67 -9.85 -0.77 15.21
C ARG A 67 -9.23 -2.16 15.09
N LEU A 68 -8.01 -2.25 14.54
CA LEU A 68 -7.21 -3.47 14.47
C LEU A 68 -6.43 -3.78 15.77
N GLY A 69 -6.65 -2.98 16.82
CA GLY A 69 -6.02 -3.16 18.13
C GLY A 69 -4.66 -2.49 18.27
N MET A 70 -4.26 -1.63 17.32
CA MET A 70 -2.99 -0.92 17.36
C MET A 70 -3.18 0.59 17.50
N ASN A 71 -2.73 1.12 18.64
CA ASN A 71 -2.73 2.56 18.89
C ASN A 71 -1.42 3.19 18.36
N LEU A 72 -1.47 3.89 17.22
CA LEU A 72 -0.28 4.50 16.59
C LEU A 72 0.43 5.52 17.51
N ASN A 73 -0.27 6.14 18.46
CA ASN A 73 0.37 7.07 19.41
C ASN A 73 1.41 6.39 20.32
N ASN A 74 1.30 5.07 20.52
CA ASN A 74 2.29 4.29 21.28
C ASN A 74 3.54 3.94 20.46
N HIS A 75 3.57 4.29 19.18
CA HIS A 75 4.62 3.92 18.22
C HIS A 75 5.22 5.14 17.52
N LYS A 76 5.07 6.36 18.08
CA LYS A 76 5.55 7.61 17.46
C LYS A 76 7.06 7.64 17.16
N ASP A 77 7.85 6.79 17.82
CA ASP A 77 9.28 6.62 17.55
C ASP A 77 9.58 5.69 16.36
N ARG A 78 8.55 5.02 15.81
CA ARG A 78 8.65 3.98 14.79
C ARG A 78 7.72 4.18 13.60
N ILE A 79 6.77 5.09 13.67
CA ILE A 79 5.93 5.45 12.54
C ILE A 79 6.08 6.93 12.22
N GLU A 80 6.26 7.23 10.94
CA GLU A 80 6.35 8.59 10.44
C GLU A 80 5.51 8.75 9.19
N PHE A 81 4.90 9.93 9.06
CA PHE A 81 4.09 10.30 7.93
C PHE A 81 4.79 11.42 7.16
N VAL A 82 4.94 11.19 5.86
CA VAL A 82 5.24 12.22 4.87
C VAL A 82 3.90 12.50 4.21
N GLU A 83 3.37 13.69 4.44
CA GLU A 83 2.16 14.19 3.80
C GLU A 83 2.61 15.20 2.74
N PRO A 84 2.74 14.79 1.46
CA PRO A 84 2.98 15.74 0.39
C PRO A 84 1.77 16.65 0.35
N ASP A 85 2.00 17.93 0.62
CA ASP A 85 0.95 18.92 0.72
C ASP A 85 0.36 19.13 -0.69
N ALA A 86 -0.64 18.34 -1.08
CA ALA A 86 -1.29 18.39 -2.38
C ALA A 86 -1.87 19.78 -2.66
N VAL A 87 -2.22 20.54 -1.61
CA VAL A 87 -2.66 21.93 -1.72
C VAL A 87 -1.48 22.84 -2.07
N LYS A 88 -0.29 22.68 -1.49
CA LYS A 88 0.91 23.38 -1.97
C LYS A 88 1.35 22.93 -3.36
N LEU A 89 1.24 21.66 -3.70
CA LEU A 89 1.63 21.14 -5.01
C LEU A 89 0.66 21.63 -6.12
N CYS A 90 -0.62 21.83 -5.82
CA CYS A 90 -1.62 22.36 -6.77
C CYS A 90 -1.76 23.90 -6.79
N GLN A 91 -1.41 24.62 -5.70
CA GLN A 91 -1.60 26.08 -5.61
C GLN A 91 -0.33 26.88 -5.92
N LEU A 92 0.81 26.24 -6.09
CA LEU A 92 2.02 26.92 -6.54
C LEU A 92 1.97 27.05 -8.07
N GLU A 93 2.05 28.28 -8.57
CA GLU A 93 2.35 28.59 -9.99
C GLU A 93 3.71 28.02 -10.46
N THR A 94 4.37 27.19 -9.64
CA THR A 94 5.75 26.70 -9.76
C THR A 94 5.89 25.20 -9.43
N PHE A 95 4.83 24.40 -9.48
CA PHE A 95 4.99 22.95 -9.45
C PHE A 95 5.81 22.52 -10.68
N ASN A 96 7.01 22.03 -10.44
CA ASN A 96 7.87 21.47 -11.47
C ASN A 96 7.94 19.97 -11.21
N GLU A 97 7.09 19.24 -11.92
CA GLU A 97 6.90 17.80 -11.81
C GLU A 97 8.20 17.01 -11.63
N ALA A 98 9.22 17.31 -12.44
CA ALA A 98 10.51 16.61 -12.39
C ALA A 98 11.29 16.91 -11.09
N ASP A 99 11.32 18.17 -10.67
CA ASP A 99 12.04 18.58 -9.46
C ASP A 99 11.28 18.16 -8.20
N ASP A 100 9.96 18.26 -8.17
CA ASP A 100 9.13 17.94 -7.02
C ASP A 100 9.08 16.43 -6.75
N PHE A 101 8.96 15.59 -7.79
CA PHE A 101 9.04 14.14 -7.60
C PHE A 101 10.43 13.69 -7.15
N LYS A 102 11.48 14.35 -7.66
CA LYS A 102 12.85 14.11 -7.21
C LYS A 102 13.06 14.55 -5.76
N ASN A 103 12.48 15.68 -5.35
CA ASN A 103 12.52 16.17 -3.98
C ASN A 103 11.80 15.20 -3.04
N LEU A 104 10.60 14.73 -3.42
CA LEU A 104 9.88 13.70 -2.67
C LEU A 104 10.75 12.44 -2.53
N LEU A 105 11.33 11.94 -3.62
CA LEU A 105 12.21 10.77 -3.58
C LEU A 105 13.41 10.96 -2.63
N ASN A 106 14.02 12.15 -2.62
CA ASN A 106 15.10 12.48 -1.70
C ASN A 106 14.64 12.46 -0.24
N VAL A 107 13.46 13.03 0.05
CA VAL A 107 12.84 12.98 1.38
C VAL A 107 12.62 11.53 1.81
N LEU A 108 12.03 10.69 0.95
CA LEU A 108 11.82 9.28 1.23
C LEU A 108 13.13 8.54 1.51
N LYS A 109 14.14 8.73 0.66
CA LYS A 109 15.46 8.10 0.82
C LYS A 109 16.12 8.50 2.15
N ASN A 110 16.05 9.77 2.52
CA ASN A 110 16.60 10.27 3.78
C ASN A 110 15.88 9.69 4.99
N ASN A 111 14.55 9.63 4.96
CA ASN A 111 13.74 9.07 6.04
C ASN A 111 13.94 7.57 6.18
N ILE A 112 13.97 6.82 5.08
CA ILE A 112 14.27 5.38 5.07
C ILE A 112 15.64 5.14 5.71
N ASN A 113 16.69 5.83 5.27
CA ASN A 113 18.04 5.66 5.81
C ASN A 113 18.12 6.00 7.31
N ARG A 114 17.35 7.00 7.79
CA ARG A 114 17.29 7.34 9.21
C ARG A 114 16.59 6.25 10.02
N LEU A 115 15.41 5.80 9.58
CA LEU A 115 14.63 4.77 10.27
C LEU A 115 15.37 3.42 10.27
N GLU A 116 16.07 3.11 9.18
CA GLU A 116 16.94 1.94 9.04
C GLU A 116 18.04 1.93 10.13
N ARG A 117 18.70 3.08 10.37
CA ARG A 117 19.69 3.21 11.45
C ARG A 117 19.10 3.07 12.86
N GLN A 118 17.80 3.35 13.02
CA GLN A 118 17.14 3.33 14.33
C GLN A 118 16.60 1.96 14.71
N LYS A 119 16.01 1.20 13.76
CA LYS A 119 15.37 -0.09 14.05
C LYS A 119 15.92 -1.26 13.23
N GLY A 120 16.67 -1.02 12.15
CA GLY A 120 17.29 -2.04 11.31
C GLY A 120 16.42 -2.46 10.12
N LYS A 121 15.09 -2.48 10.27
CA LYS A 121 14.14 -2.76 9.18
C LYS A 121 13.14 -1.63 8.97
N VAL A 122 12.69 -1.47 7.72
CA VAL A 122 11.76 -0.41 7.33
C VAL A 122 10.67 -0.97 6.42
N CYS A 123 9.45 -0.48 6.61
CA CYS A 123 8.35 -0.64 5.66
C CYS A 123 7.94 0.72 5.13
N LEU A 124 8.13 0.96 3.84
CA LEU A 124 7.59 2.12 3.13
C LEU A 124 6.18 1.78 2.64
N VAL A 125 5.19 2.57 3.05
CA VAL A 125 3.80 2.50 2.58
C VAL A 125 3.52 3.75 1.76
N VAL A 126 3.08 3.59 0.51
CA VAL A 126 2.62 4.70 -0.34
C VAL A 126 1.12 4.54 -0.52
N ASP A 127 0.35 5.45 0.09
CA ASP A 127 -1.10 5.47 -0.01
C ASP A 127 -1.53 6.16 -1.31
N CYS A 128 -2.35 5.49 -2.11
CA CYS A 128 -2.85 5.89 -3.43
C CYS A 128 -1.85 6.65 -4.33
N LEU A 129 -0.88 5.92 -4.88
CA LEU A 129 0.10 6.47 -5.82
C LEU A 129 -0.53 7.16 -7.04
N THR A 130 -1.68 6.67 -7.51
CA THR A 130 -2.39 7.24 -8.66
C THR A 130 -2.89 8.66 -8.42
N ASP A 131 -2.94 9.15 -7.18
CA ASP A 131 -3.22 10.55 -6.90
C ASP A 131 -2.12 11.48 -7.46
N LEU A 132 -0.90 10.96 -7.68
CA LEU A 132 0.16 11.69 -8.38
C LEU A 132 -0.17 11.96 -9.85
N LEU A 133 -1.12 11.24 -10.46
CA LEU A 133 -1.56 11.51 -11.84
C LEU A 133 -2.20 12.89 -11.97
N VAL A 134 -2.82 13.40 -10.90
CA VAL A 134 -3.40 14.75 -10.87
C VAL A 134 -2.32 15.83 -10.93
N LEU A 135 -1.11 15.51 -10.47
CA LEU A 135 0.04 16.41 -10.44
C LEU A 135 0.97 16.23 -11.65
N SER A 136 0.76 15.21 -12.47
CA SER A 136 1.63 14.89 -13.61
C SER A 136 1.00 15.23 -14.94
N ASP A 137 1.80 15.66 -15.91
CA ASP A 137 1.32 15.84 -17.29
C ASP A 137 0.99 14.51 -17.96
N ASP A 138 1.66 13.41 -17.56
CA ASP A 138 1.41 12.09 -18.12
C ASP A 138 1.67 10.93 -17.12
N ALA A 139 1.16 9.75 -17.47
CA ALA A 139 1.41 8.53 -16.70
C ALA A 139 2.89 8.07 -16.74
N LYS A 140 3.72 8.62 -17.63
CA LYS A 140 5.13 8.22 -17.77
C LYS A 140 5.95 8.74 -16.61
N THR A 141 5.71 9.95 -16.12
CA THR A 141 6.43 10.47 -14.95
C THR A 141 6.11 9.66 -13.69
N VAL A 142 4.84 9.30 -13.47
CA VAL A 142 4.46 8.42 -12.35
C VAL A 142 5.15 7.06 -12.45
N LYS A 143 5.27 6.49 -13.66
CA LYS A 143 6.05 5.26 -13.89
C LYS A 143 7.55 5.42 -13.61
N ILE A 144 8.13 6.56 -13.98
CA ILE A 144 9.53 6.86 -13.64
C ILE A 144 9.69 6.94 -12.12
N PHE A 145 8.74 7.55 -11.41
CA PHE A 145 8.74 7.57 -9.96
C PHE A 145 8.63 6.17 -9.35
N ILE A 146 7.74 5.31 -9.87
CA ILE A 146 7.65 3.88 -9.47
C ILE A 146 8.97 3.16 -9.67
N HIS A 147 9.62 3.36 -10.82
CA HIS A 147 10.92 2.78 -11.10
C HIS A 147 11.94 3.21 -10.03
N TYR A 148 12.00 4.49 -9.69
CA TYR A 148 12.89 4.97 -8.64
C TYR A 148 12.54 4.42 -7.25
N LEU A 149 11.25 4.29 -6.89
CA LEU A 149 10.87 3.60 -5.66
C LEU A 149 11.40 2.16 -5.64
N TYR A 150 11.26 1.43 -6.74
CA TYR A 150 11.81 0.07 -6.86
C TYR A 150 13.33 0.05 -6.66
N THR A 151 14.07 1.04 -7.18
CA THR A 151 15.52 1.13 -6.96
C THR A 151 15.94 1.38 -5.51
N LEU A 152 15.03 1.80 -4.63
CA LEU A 152 15.31 1.94 -3.20
C LEU A 152 15.30 0.59 -2.46
N LEU A 153 14.77 -0.47 -3.08
CA LEU A 153 14.58 -1.77 -2.45
C LEU A 153 15.91 -2.39 -2.00
N LYS A 154 15.92 -2.93 -0.78
CA LYS A 154 17.04 -3.62 -0.13
C LYS A 154 16.47 -4.76 0.72
N ASP A 155 17.33 -5.68 1.17
CA ASP A 155 16.93 -6.87 1.95
C ASP A 155 16.15 -6.57 3.24
N ASN A 156 16.31 -5.38 3.83
CA ASN A 156 15.64 -4.94 5.06
C ASN A 156 14.53 -3.90 4.83
N LEU A 157 14.19 -3.60 3.57
CA LEU A 157 13.14 -2.68 3.18
C LEU A 157 12.00 -3.45 2.51
N CYS A 158 10.78 -3.28 3.02
CA CYS A 158 9.56 -3.64 2.30
C CYS A 158 8.96 -2.36 1.70
N ILE A 159 8.53 -2.40 0.44
CA ILE A 159 7.80 -1.29 -0.19
C ILE A 159 6.39 -1.78 -0.54
N ILE A 160 5.39 -1.06 -0.06
CA ILE A 160 3.97 -1.35 -0.29
C ILE A 160 3.36 -0.14 -0.96
N VAL A 161 2.82 -0.32 -2.16
CA VAL A 161 2.21 0.75 -2.94
C VAL A 161 0.74 0.42 -3.17
N LEU A 162 -0.16 1.25 -2.67
CA LEU A 162 -1.57 1.21 -3.07
C LEU A 162 -1.76 2.09 -4.29
N ASN A 163 -2.57 1.62 -5.25
CA ASN A 163 -3.08 2.45 -6.33
C ASN A 163 -4.56 2.15 -6.55
N GLN A 164 -5.29 3.18 -6.96
CA GLN A 164 -6.66 3.05 -7.45
C GLN A 164 -6.65 2.89 -8.97
N TYR A 165 -7.68 2.26 -9.53
CA TYR A 165 -7.87 2.24 -10.98
C TYR A 165 -9.34 2.06 -11.37
N ALA A 166 -9.74 2.72 -12.45
CA ALA A 166 -10.99 2.54 -13.15
C ALA A 166 -10.73 1.91 -14.54
N GLN A 167 -11.58 0.96 -14.94
CA GLN A 167 -11.47 0.28 -16.25
C GLN A 167 -11.61 1.24 -17.45
N GLY A 168 -12.14 2.45 -17.23
CA GLY A 168 -12.27 3.49 -18.26
C GLY A 168 -11.10 4.46 -18.33
N ASP A 169 -10.20 4.47 -17.35
CA ASP A 169 -9.11 5.44 -17.28
C ASP A 169 -7.79 4.83 -17.79
N GLN A 170 -7.34 5.29 -18.95
CA GLN A 170 -6.13 4.76 -19.59
C GLN A 170 -4.85 5.08 -18.82
N ALA A 171 -4.78 6.22 -18.13
CA ALA A 171 -3.60 6.61 -17.37
C ALA A 171 -3.45 5.74 -16.13
N GLU A 172 -4.54 5.54 -15.38
CA GLU A 172 -4.57 4.65 -14.21
C GLU A 172 -4.28 3.20 -14.59
N ILE A 173 -4.87 2.69 -15.68
CA ILE A 173 -4.57 1.35 -16.21
C ILE A 173 -3.08 1.24 -16.57
N SER A 174 -2.53 2.27 -17.20
CA SER A 174 -1.10 2.32 -17.55
C SER A 174 -0.20 2.18 -16.32
N VAL A 175 -0.52 2.91 -15.24
CA VAL A 175 0.21 2.87 -13.97
C VAL A 175 0.05 1.51 -13.31
N LYS A 176 -1.18 0.99 -13.22
CA LYS A 176 -1.49 -0.33 -12.68
C LYS A 176 -0.68 -1.43 -13.39
N THR A 177 -0.68 -1.46 -14.72
CA THR A 177 0.07 -2.47 -15.48
C THR A 177 1.57 -2.39 -15.22
N HIS A 178 2.11 -1.17 -15.08
CA HIS A 178 3.52 -0.99 -14.74
C HIS A 178 3.85 -1.52 -13.32
N LEU A 179 2.95 -1.29 -12.36
CA LEU A 179 3.04 -1.84 -11.01
C LEU A 179 2.98 -3.38 -11.02
N GLU A 180 2.01 -3.98 -11.72
CA GLU A 180 1.86 -5.45 -11.84
C GLU A 180 3.13 -6.14 -12.37
N MET A 181 3.82 -5.48 -13.31
CA MET A 181 5.07 -5.97 -13.88
C MET A 181 6.26 -5.86 -12.92
N SER A 182 6.28 -4.82 -12.08
CA SER A 182 7.42 -4.51 -11.19
C SER A 182 7.31 -5.20 -9.83
N SER A 183 6.11 -5.64 -9.45
CA SER A 183 5.82 -6.23 -8.14
C SER A 183 6.21 -7.69 -8.01
N HIS A 184 6.61 -8.03 -6.78
CA HIS A 184 6.79 -9.41 -6.33
C HIS A 184 5.45 -10.04 -5.92
N LEU A 185 4.53 -9.22 -5.41
CA LEU A 185 3.21 -9.61 -4.94
C LEU A 185 2.19 -8.52 -5.29
N ASN A 186 1.08 -8.93 -5.89
CA ASN A 186 -0.05 -8.06 -6.25
C ASN A 186 -1.29 -8.50 -5.47
N LEU A 187 -1.83 -7.62 -4.64
CA LEU A 187 -3.10 -7.81 -3.95
C LEU A 187 -4.15 -6.94 -4.63
N TYR A 188 -5.16 -7.55 -5.22
CA TYR A 188 -6.29 -6.82 -5.81
C TYR A 188 -7.43 -6.83 -4.81
N VAL A 189 -8.06 -5.67 -4.63
CA VAL A 189 -9.25 -5.47 -3.80
C VAL A 189 -10.36 -4.95 -4.71
N SER A 190 -11.44 -5.72 -4.81
CA SER A 190 -12.56 -5.43 -5.70
C SER A 190 -13.88 -5.40 -4.92
N PRO A 191 -14.81 -4.50 -5.29
CA PRO A 191 -16.18 -4.60 -4.81
C PRO A 191 -16.86 -5.88 -5.34
N LEU A 192 -17.95 -6.29 -4.70
CA LEU A 192 -18.75 -7.40 -5.20
C LEU A 192 -19.50 -7.01 -6.48
N LYS A 193 -19.30 -7.79 -7.55
CA LYS A 193 -20.02 -7.59 -8.83
C LYS A 193 -21.54 -7.71 -8.70
N THR A 194 -22.03 -8.42 -7.68
CA THR A 194 -23.47 -8.61 -7.40
C THR A 194 -24.09 -7.50 -6.56
N GLY A 195 -23.32 -6.45 -6.21
CA GLY A 195 -23.75 -5.38 -5.31
C GLY A 195 -23.57 -5.72 -3.83
N PHE A 196 -24.29 -5.01 -2.97
CA PHE A 196 -24.08 -5.03 -1.52
C PHE A 196 -24.46 -6.36 -0.87
N SER A 197 -23.61 -6.87 0.03
CA SER A 197 -23.89 -8.02 0.88
C SER A 197 -23.65 -7.69 2.35
N LYS A 198 -24.59 -8.05 3.24
CA LYS A 198 -24.40 -7.93 4.70
C LYS A 198 -23.30 -8.85 5.25
N LYS A 199 -22.93 -9.89 4.51
CA LYS A 199 -21.99 -10.94 4.94
C LYS A 199 -20.61 -10.80 4.32
N VAL A 200 -20.48 -10.09 3.22
CA VAL A 200 -19.24 -9.99 2.44
C VAL A 200 -19.08 -8.53 2.00
N SER A 201 -17.94 -7.93 2.32
CA SER A 201 -17.63 -6.54 1.95
C SER A 201 -17.08 -6.44 0.53
N GLY A 202 -16.30 -7.42 0.10
CA GLY A 202 -15.68 -7.45 -1.22
C GLY A 202 -14.93 -8.75 -1.48
N SER A 203 -14.21 -8.78 -2.59
CA SER A 203 -13.29 -9.87 -2.95
C SER A 203 -11.85 -9.38 -2.98
N MET A 204 -10.93 -10.30 -2.72
CA MET A 204 -9.51 -10.08 -2.93
C MET A 204 -8.93 -11.17 -3.81
N ARG A 205 -7.95 -10.80 -4.62
CA ARG A 205 -7.11 -11.72 -5.37
C ARG A 205 -5.67 -11.45 -5.00
N LEU A 206 -4.93 -12.49 -4.63
CA LEU A 206 -3.50 -12.40 -4.33
C LEU A 206 -2.74 -13.09 -5.44
N GLU A 207 -1.77 -12.40 -6.03
CA GLU A 207 -0.88 -12.95 -7.02
C GLU A 207 0.57 -12.81 -6.57
N ALA A 208 1.28 -13.93 -6.52
CA ALA A 208 2.70 -13.97 -6.21
C ALA A 208 3.46 -14.63 -7.36
N ARG A 209 4.63 -14.08 -7.71
CA ARG A 209 5.55 -14.74 -8.64
C ARG A 209 6.33 -15.81 -7.88
N GLY A 210 6.13 -17.08 -8.26
CA GLY A 210 6.91 -18.19 -7.70
C GLY A 210 8.32 -18.27 -8.31
N ASP A 211 9.18 -19.10 -7.72
CA ASP A 211 10.57 -19.31 -8.15
C ASP A 211 10.70 -19.82 -9.60
N SER A 212 9.67 -20.49 -10.11
CA SER A 212 9.57 -20.99 -11.50
C SER A 212 8.95 -20.00 -12.48
N ASN A 213 8.78 -18.73 -12.08
CA ASN A 213 8.07 -17.69 -12.84
C ASN A 213 6.58 -18.02 -13.10
N GLN A 214 6.03 -19.06 -12.47
CA GLN A 214 4.60 -19.34 -12.46
C GLN A 214 3.89 -18.36 -11.52
N LEU A 215 2.80 -17.77 -12.02
CA LEU A 215 1.92 -16.90 -11.23
C LEU A 215 1.04 -17.76 -10.33
N ASN A 216 1.25 -17.68 -9.02
CA ASN A 216 0.37 -18.32 -8.05
C ASN A 216 -0.74 -17.34 -7.67
N THR A 217 -1.97 -17.68 -8.03
CA THR A 217 -3.15 -16.83 -7.80
C THR A 217 -4.06 -17.48 -6.77
N LYS A 218 -4.39 -16.75 -5.71
CA LYS A 218 -5.36 -17.14 -4.68
C LYS A 218 -6.50 -16.15 -4.63
N PHE A 219 -7.70 -16.65 -4.37
CA PHE A 219 -8.92 -15.84 -4.29
C PHE A 219 -9.51 -15.90 -2.89
N TYR A 220 -10.00 -14.76 -2.43
CA TYR A 220 -10.58 -14.58 -1.12
C TYR A 220 -11.82 -13.69 -1.20
N HIS A 221 -12.71 -13.88 -0.25
CA HIS A 221 -13.69 -12.89 0.16
C HIS A 221 -13.25 -12.27 1.47
N TYR A 222 -13.61 -11.01 1.69
CA TYR A 222 -13.39 -10.36 2.97
C TYR A 222 -14.66 -9.74 3.50
N ARG A 223 -14.70 -9.60 4.83
CA ARG A 223 -15.73 -8.86 5.55
C ARG A 223 -15.06 -7.92 6.54
N LEU A 224 -15.32 -6.64 6.36
CA LEU A 224 -14.98 -5.60 7.32
C LEU A 224 -16.06 -5.53 8.39
N THR A 225 -15.63 -5.42 9.64
CA THR A 225 -16.48 -5.10 10.79
C THR A 225 -15.76 -4.06 11.62
N ASP A 226 -16.43 -3.46 12.60
CA ASP A 226 -15.87 -2.38 13.41
C ASP A 226 -14.54 -2.72 14.10
N LYS A 227 -14.26 -4.01 14.37
CA LYS A 227 -13.11 -4.46 15.16
C LYS A 227 -12.22 -5.52 14.50
N GLN A 228 -12.58 -6.02 13.31
CA GLN A 228 -11.85 -7.12 12.67
C GLN A 228 -12.07 -7.14 11.16
N ILE A 229 -11.04 -7.63 10.48
CA ILE A 229 -11.08 -8.02 9.08
C ILE A 229 -11.17 -9.55 9.05
N LYS A 230 -12.22 -10.09 8.47
CA LYS A 230 -12.36 -11.53 8.24
C LYS A 230 -12.06 -11.84 6.79
N ILE A 231 -11.20 -12.83 6.55
CA ILE A 231 -10.84 -13.32 5.22
C ILE A 231 -11.20 -14.80 5.14
N PHE A 232 -11.83 -15.21 4.05
CA PHE A 232 -12.29 -16.58 3.84
C PHE A 232 -12.29 -16.94 2.36
N SER A 233 -12.17 -18.22 2.05
CA SER A 233 -12.23 -18.71 0.66
C SER A 233 -13.62 -18.46 0.05
N PRO A 234 -13.71 -18.18 -1.26
CA PRO A 234 -14.99 -18.11 -1.96
C PRO A 234 -15.81 -19.38 -1.73
N GLY A 235 -17.12 -19.23 -1.48
CA GLY A 235 -18.03 -20.34 -1.18
C GLY A 235 -18.13 -20.74 0.30
N ASN A 236 -17.13 -20.40 1.12
CA ASN A 236 -17.19 -20.61 2.57
C ASN A 236 -17.74 -19.36 3.27
N ILE A 237 -19.07 -19.24 3.37
CA ILE A 237 -19.70 -18.18 4.17
C ILE A 237 -19.82 -18.68 5.61
N SER A 238 -18.82 -18.39 6.44
CA SER A 238 -18.85 -18.60 7.90
C SER A 238 -19.24 -17.33 8.66
#